data_AF-A0A922MYL2-F1
#
_entry.id   AF-A0A922MYL2-F1
#
_cell.length_a   1.000
_cell.length_b   1.000
_cell.length_c   1.000
_cell.angle_alpha   90.00
_cell.angle_beta   90.00
_cell.angle_gamma   90.00
#
_symmetry.space_group_name_H-M   'P 1'
#
loop_
_entity.id
_entity.type
_entity.pdbx_description
1 polymer ?
#
loop_
_entity_poly.entity_id
_entity_poly.type
_entity_poly.pdbx_seq_one_letter_code
_entity_poly.pdbx_strand_id
1 'polypeptide(L)'
;MGGGRQQLVSNATGTEHDPISLSPWTCYRQDGRNLIEQYKTDKSTRGLKHSVIMNNKELAELDVSNTDYLLGIFSNEHLSYEHERNKGPEGMPSLSEMVGAAIKVLQKNKNGYFLMVEGGNLDMAHHRGWAKIAVNEALAMEEAVQLAADMTDAEDTLLIVTSDHTHSMSINGYPDRGSSPYSHLFHNVHEQHYVFHAISHAAKLGV
;
A
#
# COMPACT_ATOMS: atom_id res chain seq x y z
N MET A 1 -0.12 -8.25 7.02
CA MET A 1 1.14 -8.11 6.28
C MET A 1 1.29 -6.66 5.88
N GLY A 2 2.48 -6.08 5.88
CA GLY A 2 2.66 -4.66 5.56
C GLY A 2 4.02 -4.13 6.02
N GLY A 3 4.09 -2.83 6.32
CA GLY A 3 5.26 -2.17 6.89
C GLY A 3 5.21 -2.04 8.41
N GLY A 4 5.99 -1.10 8.95
CA GLY A 4 5.90 -0.65 10.34
C GLY A 4 6.82 -1.39 11.34
N ARG A 5 7.98 -1.89 10.90
CA ARG A 5 8.93 -2.59 11.80
C ARG A 5 9.41 -1.71 12.95
N GLN A 6 9.63 -0.40 12.74
CA GLN A 6 10.12 0.52 13.77
C GLN A 6 9.14 0.70 14.94
N GLN A 7 7.85 0.46 14.70
CA GLN A 7 6.78 0.54 15.69
C GLN A 7 6.60 -0.79 16.45
N LEU A 8 7.27 -1.86 15.99
CA LEU A 8 7.23 -3.20 16.59
C LEU A 8 8.53 -3.57 17.32
N VAL A 9 9.64 -2.91 17.02
CA VAL A 9 10.97 -3.23 17.56
C VAL A 9 11.69 -1.96 18.05
N SER A 10 12.04 -1.91 19.34
CA SER A 10 12.69 -0.72 19.94
C SER A 10 14.05 -0.34 19.36
N ASN A 11 14.82 -1.33 18.88
CA ASN A 11 16.13 -1.13 18.26
C ASN A 11 16.10 -1.61 16.81
N ALA A 12 15.07 -1.22 16.06
CA ALA A 12 15.01 -1.53 14.64
C ALA A 12 16.26 -0.98 13.93
N THR A 13 16.80 -1.75 12.99
CA THR A 13 17.94 -1.34 12.16
C THR A 13 17.50 -1.13 10.72
N GLY A 14 18.19 -0.24 10.02
CA GLY A 14 17.93 0.05 8.61
C GLY A 14 18.90 -0.67 7.69
N THR A 15 18.48 -0.89 6.46
CA THR A 15 19.35 -1.30 5.34
C THR A 15 19.35 -0.19 4.29
N GLU A 16 20.15 -0.36 3.22
CA GLU A 16 20.11 0.54 2.07
C GLU A 16 18.72 0.57 1.41
N HIS A 17 18.02 -0.57 1.38
CA HIS A 17 16.72 -0.72 0.72
C HIS A 17 15.52 -0.55 1.66
N ASP A 18 15.75 -0.48 2.96
CA ASP A 18 14.74 -0.26 4.00
C ASP A 18 15.35 0.55 5.15
N PRO A 19 15.67 1.85 4.94
CA PRO A 19 16.31 2.67 5.94
C PRO A 19 15.40 2.90 7.15
N ILE A 20 16.01 3.27 8.28
CA ILE A 20 15.25 3.78 9.43
C ILE A 20 14.63 5.11 9.01
N SER A 21 13.30 5.24 9.12
CA SER A 21 12.66 6.53 8.98
C SER A 21 13.14 7.44 10.11
N LEU A 22 13.64 8.61 9.71
CA LEU A 22 14.03 9.71 10.59
C LEU A 22 12.99 10.82 10.60
N SER A 23 11.81 10.57 10.00
CA SER A 23 10.71 11.54 10.01
C SER A 23 10.30 11.84 11.44
N PRO A 24 10.11 13.13 11.81
CA PRO A 24 9.66 13.50 13.15
C PRO A 24 8.27 12.95 13.48
N TRP A 25 7.51 12.53 12.46
CA TRP A 25 6.16 11.97 12.61
C TRP A 25 6.17 10.45 12.79
N THR A 26 7.28 9.77 12.50
CA THR A 26 7.37 8.32 12.65
C THR A 26 7.48 7.98 14.13
N CYS A 27 6.50 7.23 14.65
CA CYS A 27 6.59 6.67 16.00
C CYS A 27 7.68 5.59 16.04
N TYR A 28 8.44 5.55 17.14
CA TYR A 28 9.40 4.50 17.44
C TYR A 28 9.16 3.96 18.85
N ARG A 29 9.36 2.66 19.04
CA ARG A 29 9.23 2.06 20.38
C ARG A 29 10.44 2.40 21.24
N GLN A 30 10.22 2.66 22.52
CA GLN A 30 11.29 2.94 23.49
C GLN A 30 11.31 1.99 24.70
N ASP A 31 10.42 1.00 24.73
CA ASP A 31 10.23 0.11 25.88
C ASP A 31 11.15 -1.13 25.89
N GLY A 32 12.16 -1.15 25.02
CA GLY A 32 13.13 -2.24 24.88
C GLY A 32 12.54 -3.55 24.32
N ARG A 33 11.30 -3.55 23.85
CA ARG A 33 10.61 -4.76 23.37
C ARG A 33 10.85 -5.00 21.89
N ASN A 34 10.92 -6.28 21.53
CA ASN A 34 10.81 -6.76 20.17
C ASN A 34 9.52 -7.59 20.05
N LEU A 35 8.47 -6.98 19.52
CA LEU A 35 7.16 -7.63 19.40
C LEU A 35 7.13 -8.73 18.35
N ILE A 36 8.03 -8.68 17.35
CA ILE A 36 8.17 -9.73 16.34
C ILE A 36 8.73 -11.01 16.99
N GLU A 37 9.76 -10.89 17.82
CA GLU A 37 10.29 -12.03 18.57
C GLU A 37 9.30 -12.55 19.61
N GLN A 38 8.55 -11.66 20.26
CA GLN A 38 7.48 -12.08 21.18
C GLN A 38 6.36 -12.84 20.46
N TYR A 39 5.98 -12.42 19.25
CA TYR A 39 5.05 -13.16 18.39
C TYR A 39 5.59 -14.56 18.08
N LYS A 40 6.84 -14.68 17.63
CA LYS A 40 7.48 -15.99 17.35
C LYS A 40 7.51 -16.88 18.58
N THR A 41 7.87 -16.30 19.73
CA THR A 41 7.93 -17.02 21.01
C THR A 41 6.54 -17.54 21.40
N ASP A 42 5.50 -16.70 21.34
CA ASP A 42 4.12 -17.11 21.63
C ASP A 42 3.67 -18.29 20.76
N LYS A 43 3.86 -18.20 19.44
CA LYS A 43 3.47 -19.27 18.52
C LYS A 43 4.24 -20.56 18.76
N SER A 44 5.55 -20.45 18.99
CA SER A 44 6.41 -21.60 19.30
C SER A 44 6.01 -22.29 20.60
N THR A 45 5.79 -21.52 21.68
CA THR A 45 5.39 -22.06 22.99
C THR A 45 4.03 -22.77 22.92
N ARG A 46 3.14 -22.33 22.03
CA ARG A 46 1.83 -22.96 21.81
C ARG A 46 1.86 -24.11 20.79
N GLY A 47 3.03 -24.46 20.25
CA GLY A 47 3.17 -25.50 19.23
C GLY A 47 2.48 -25.16 17.90
N LEU A 48 2.30 -23.87 17.60
CA LEU A 48 1.61 -23.39 16.41
C LEU A 48 2.59 -23.18 15.26
N LYS A 49 2.23 -23.71 14.09
CA LYS A 49 2.94 -23.52 12.83
C LYS A 49 2.88 -22.06 12.41
N HIS A 50 4.02 -21.40 12.35
CA HIS A 50 4.08 -19.97 12.06
C HIS A 50 5.30 -19.60 11.22
N SER A 51 5.21 -18.48 10.52
CA SER A 51 6.30 -17.89 9.77
C SER A 51 6.30 -16.38 9.94
N VAL A 52 7.50 -15.82 10.00
CA VAL A 52 7.73 -14.38 9.90
C VAL A 52 8.55 -14.15 8.65
N ILE A 53 8.08 -13.25 7.78
CA ILE A 53 8.74 -12.94 6.51
C ILE A 53 8.96 -11.43 6.38
N MET A 54 10.07 -11.04 5.76
CA MET A 54 10.51 -9.64 5.72
C MET A 54 10.90 -9.12 4.34
N ASN A 55 10.93 -9.98 3.31
CA ASN A 55 11.26 -9.58 1.94
C ASN A 55 10.60 -10.51 0.89
N ASN A 56 10.80 -10.19 -0.39
CA ASN A 56 10.26 -10.97 -1.52
C ASN A 56 10.78 -12.41 -1.56
N LYS A 57 12.05 -12.63 -1.21
CA LYS A 57 12.64 -13.97 -1.19
C LYS A 57 11.93 -14.86 -0.18
N GLU A 58 11.79 -14.40 1.05
CA GLU A 58 11.13 -15.13 2.13
C GLU A 58 9.65 -15.35 1.84
N LEU A 59 8.98 -14.41 1.16
CA LEU A 59 7.62 -14.60 0.68
C LEU A 59 7.54 -15.70 -0.39
N ALA A 60 8.47 -15.73 -1.34
CA ALA A 60 8.51 -16.71 -2.42
C ALA A 60 8.85 -18.12 -1.91
N GLU A 61 9.66 -18.22 -0.86
CA GLU A 61 10.08 -19.47 -0.20
C GLU A 61 9.08 -19.94 0.88
N LEU A 62 7.97 -19.22 1.10
CA LEU A 62 6.97 -19.52 2.13
C LEU A 62 6.34 -20.91 1.92
N ASP A 63 6.55 -21.80 2.89
CA ASP A 63 5.84 -23.09 2.96
C ASP A 63 4.44 -22.93 3.57
N VAL A 64 3.48 -22.60 2.72
CA VAL A 64 2.06 -22.46 3.10
C VAL A 64 1.51 -23.70 3.82
N SER A 65 1.98 -24.91 3.47
CA SER A 65 1.50 -26.16 4.08
C SER A 65 1.88 -26.27 5.55
N ASN A 66 2.97 -25.60 5.94
CA ASN A 66 3.50 -25.59 7.29
C ASN A 66 3.41 -24.23 7.99
N THR A 67 2.53 -23.34 7.53
CA THR A 67 2.34 -22.00 8.12
C THR A 67 0.86 -21.73 8.37
N ASP A 68 0.41 -21.80 9.61
CA ASP A 68 -0.98 -21.44 9.98
C ASP A 68 -1.10 -19.99 10.44
N TYR A 69 0.00 -19.42 10.95
CA TYR A 69 0.11 -18.02 11.35
C TYR A 69 1.23 -17.33 10.58
N LEU A 70 0.89 -16.31 9.78
CA LEU A 70 1.84 -15.57 8.98
C LEU A 70 1.93 -14.11 9.44
N LEU A 71 3.14 -13.64 9.73
CA LEU A 71 3.44 -12.23 9.97
C LEU A 71 4.45 -11.73 8.93
N GLY A 72 3.98 -10.96 7.95
CA GLY A 72 4.85 -10.28 6.97
C GLY A 72 5.06 -8.82 7.33
N ILE A 73 6.30 -8.41 7.58
CA ILE A 73 6.71 -7.03 7.90
C ILE A 73 7.89 -6.64 7.02
N PHE A 74 7.61 -5.94 5.92
CA PHE A 74 8.54 -5.74 4.80
C PHE A 74 9.24 -4.39 4.77
N SER A 75 8.85 -3.45 5.64
CA SER A 75 9.53 -2.16 5.78
C SER A 75 9.54 -1.67 7.24
N ASN A 76 10.53 -0.84 7.55
CA ASN A 76 10.65 -0.05 8.77
C ASN A 76 9.48 0.92 8.97
N GLU A 77 8.98 1.54 7.89
CA GLU A 77 7.85 2.46 7.91
C GLU A 77 6.75 1.99 6.94
N HIS A 78 6.16 2.86 6.12
CA HIS A 78 5.22 2.45 5.07
C HIS A 78 5.96 1.67 3.98
N LEU A 79 5.23 0.81 3.25
CA LEU A 79 5.79 0.24 2.04
C LEU A 79 6.01 1.35 1.01
N SER A 80 7.08 1.24 0.22
CA SER A 80 7.32 2.15 -0.90
C SER A 80 6.14 2.14 -1.87
N TYR A 81 5.90 3.27 -2.55
CA TYR A 81 4.96 3.32 -3.66
C TYR A 81 5.33 2.27 -4.72
N GLU A 82 4.34 1.72 -5.42
CA GLU A 82 4.51 0.61 -6.37
C GLU A 82 5.56 0.93 -7.46
N HIS A 83 5.61 2.18 -7.90
CA HIS A 83 6.57 2.63 -8.92
C HIS A 83 8.03 2.76 -8.42
N GLU A 84 8.25 2.88 -7.11
CA GLU A 84 9.57 2.98 -6.47
C GLU A 84 9.99 1.67 -5.80
N ARG A 85 9.06 0.73 -5.67
CA ARG A 85 9.25 -0.54 -4.97
C ARG A 85 10.42 -1.33 -5.56
N ASN A 86 11.37 -1.71 -4.69
CA ASN A 86 12.38 -2.70 -5.06
C ASN A 86 11.71 -4.07 -5.22
N LYS A 87 11.71 -4.58 -6.46
CA LYS A 87 11.13 -5.88 -6.82
C LYS A 87 12.12 -7.05 -6.71
N GLY A 88 13.36 -6.77 -6.30
CA GLY A 88 14.39 -7.78 -6.09
C GLY A 88 14.14 -8.66 -4.85
N PRO A 89 14.97 -9.69 -4.63
CA PRO A 89 14.81 -10.65 -3.53
C PRO A 89 14.79 -10.01 -2.14
N GLU A 90 15.64 -9.00 -1.90
CA GLU A 90 15.72 -8.23 -0.65
C GLU A 90 14.74 -7.04 -0.61
N GLY A 91 13.89 -6.92 -1.63
CA GLY A 91 12.85 -5.90 -1.72
C GLY A 91 11.58 -6.30 -1.00
N MET A 92 10.48 -5.61 -1.34
CA MET A 92 9.17 -5.82 -0.72
C MET A 92 8.12 -6.25 -1.76
N PRO A 93 7.09 -7.00 -1.35
CA PRO A 93 6.06 -7.50 -2.26
C PRO A 93 5.08 -6.42 -2.66
N SER A 94 4.46 -6.60 -3.81
CA SER A 94 3.25 -5.87 -4.22
C SER A 94 2.08 -6.20 -3.29
N LEU A 95 1.06 -5.34 -3.34
CA LEU A 95 -0.20 -5.61 -2.65
C LEU A 95 -0.82 -6.94 -3.12
N SER A 96 -0.79 -7.20 -4.44
CA SER A 96 -1.30 -8.44 -5.03
C SER A 96 -0.54 -9.67 -4.52
N GLU A 97 0.79 -9.64 -4.46
CA GLU A 97 1.59 -10.74 -3.90
C GLU A 97 1.27 -11.01 -2.42
N MET A 98 1.06 -9.95 -1.62
CA MET A 98 0.61 -10.10 -0.23
C MET A 98 -0.80 -10.70 -0.14
N VAL A 99 -1.74 -10.27 -0.97
CA VAL A 99 -3.10 -10.83 -1.02
C VAL A 99 -3.07 -12.31 -1.37
N GLY A 100 -2.31 -12.70 -2.40
CA GLY A 100 -2.19 -14.10 -2.82
C GLY A 100 -1.63 -14.99 -1.70
N ALA A 101 -0.63 -14.53 -0.97
CA ALA A 101 -0.10 -15.28 0.17
C ALA A 101 -1.07 -15.34 1.36
N ALA A 102 -1.79 -14.25 1.64
CA ALA A 102 -2.80 -14.22 2.70
C ALA A 102 -3.92 -15.23 2.41
N ILE A 103 -4.47 -15.21 1.21
CA ILE A 103 -5.54 -16.12 0.78
C ILE A 103 -5.07 -17.57 0.89
N LYS A 104 -3.88 -17.91 0.39
CA LYS A 104 -3.31 -19.26 0.48
C LYS A 104 -3.22 -19.79 1.91
N VAL A 105 -2.84 -18.95 2.88
CA VAL A 105 -2.79 -19.34 4.29
C VAL A 105 -4.19 -19.46 4.89
N LEU A 106 -5.06 -18.49 4.63
CA LEU A 106 -6.40 -18.38 5.23
C LEU A 106 -7.38 -19.45 4.71
N GLN A 107 -7.33 -19.80 3.42
CA GLN A 107 -8.19 -20.79 2.77
C GLN A 107 -8.04 -22.21 3.34
N LYS A 108 -6.98 -22.47 4.11
CA LYS A 108 -6.84 -23.73 4.84
C LYS A 108 -7.93 -23.90 5.92
N ASN A 109 -8.49 -22.80 6.44
CA ASN A 109 -9.58 -22.86 7.40
C ASN A 109 -10.91 -23.17 6.69
N LYS A 110 -11.47 -24.37 6.96
CA LYS A 110 -12.74 -24.82 6.36
C LYS A 110 -13.98 -24.09 6.87
N ASN A 111 -13.86 -23.32 7.94
CA ASN A 111 -14.95 -22.48 8.45
C ASN A 111 -14.99 -21.08 7.82
N GLY A 112 -14.16 -20.82 6.81
CA GLY A 112 -14.03 -19.52 6.16
C GLY A 112 -13.02 -18.59 6.86
N TYR A 113 -12.90 -17.38 6.32
CA TYR A 113 -11.97 -16.37 6.82
C TYR A 113 -12.50 -14.97 6.54
N PHE A 114 -11.88 -14.00 7.22
CA PHE A 114 -12.00 -12.58 6.91
C PHE A 114 -10.63 -12.07 6.48
N LEU A 115 -10.58 -11.28 5.42
CA LEU A 115 -9.37 -10.64 4.92
C LEU A 115 -9.64 -9.16 4.68
N MET A 116 -8.86 -8.30 5.35
CA MET A 116 -8.81 -6.86 5.09
C MET A 116 -7.58 -6.57 4.23
N VAL A 117 -7.78 -5.85 3.12
CA VAL A 117 -6.73 -5.41 2.21
C VAL A 117 -6.84 -3.91 2.05
N GLU A 118 -5.73 -3.19 2.20
CA GLU A 118 -5.69 -1.74 2.19
C GLU A 118 -4.63 -1.24 1.20
N GLY A 119 -5.04 -0.41 0.24
CA GLY A 119 -4.15 0.36 -0.64
C GLY A 119 -3.75 1.70 -0.01
N GLY A 120 -3.15 1.69 1.18
CA GLY A 120 -2.97 2.90 2.01
C GLY A 120 -2.08 3.98 1.40
N ASN A 121 -1.17 3.61 0.49
CA ASN A 121 -0.33 4.57 -0.23
C ASN A 121 -1.14 5.51 -1.16
N LEU A 122 -2.37 5.12 -1.54
CA LEU A 122 -3.27 5.95 -2.34
C LEU A 122 -3.56 7.31 -1.67
N ASP A 123 -3.96 7.26 -0.40
CA ASP A 123 -4.24 8.43 0.44
C ASP A 123 -2.98 9.31 0.57
N MET A 124 -1.86 8.67 0.85
CA MET A 124 -0.57 9.33 0.99
C MET A 124 -0.12 10.06 -0.29
N ALA A 125 -0.37 9.49 -1.46
CA ALA A 125 -0.09 10.13 -2.74
C ALA A 125 -1.02 11.33 -2.97
N HIS A 126 -2.30 11.21 -2.62
CA HIS A 126 -3.25 12.33 -2.69
C HIS A 126 -2.88 13.50 -1.77
N HIS A 127 -2.48 13.23 -0.53
CA HIS A 127 -2.03 14.27 0.40
C HIS A 127 -0.82 15.06 -0.10
N ARG A 128 0.02 14.44 -0.93
CA ARG A 128 1.19 15.08 -1.55
C ARG A 128 0.88 15.77 -2.89
N GLY A 129 -0.36 15.69 -3.37
CA GLY A 129 -0.75 16.20 -4.68
C GLY A 129 -0.19 15.39 -5.85
N TRP A 130 0.25 14.15 -5.61
CA TRP A 130 0.90 13.31 -6.61
C TRP A 130 -0.12 12.44 -7.36
N ALA A 131 -0.94 13.07 -8.18
CA ALA A 131 -2.04 12.40 -8.87
C ALA A 131 -1.60 11.20 -9.73
N LYS A 132 -0.44 11.27 -10.41
CA LYS A 132 0.12 10.12 -11.15
C LYS A 132 0.42 8.93 -10.24
N ILE A 133 1.01 9.18 -9.07
CA ILE A 133 1.35 8.13 -8.12
C ILE A 133 0.07 7.56 -7.51
N ALA A 134 -0.90 8.42 -7.15
CA ALA A 134 -2.21 7.95 -6.67
C ALA A 134 -2.90 7.03 -7.68
N VAL A 135 -2.91 7.37 -8.98
CA VAL A 135 -3.46 6.48 -10.01
C VAL A 135 -2.69 5.15 -10.09
N ASN A 136 -1.36 5.17 -9.99
CA ASN A 136 -0.57 3.93 -9.97
C ASN A 136 -0.88 3.04 -8.75
N GLU A 137 -1.04 3.62 -7.55
CA GLU A 137 -1.43 2.86 -6.35
C GLU A 137 -2.86 2.32 -6.46
N ALA A 138 -3.78 3.04 -7.12
CA ALA A 138 -5.12 2.55 -7.41
C ALA A 138 -5.09 1.33 -8.34
N LEU A 139 -4.21 1.34 -9.36
CA LEU A 139 -4.00 0.18 -10.23
C LEU A 139 -3.43 -1.01 -9.45
N ALA A 140 -2.49 -0.80 -8.53
CA ALA A 140 -1.98 -1.88 -7.69
C ALA A 140 -3.06 -2.49 -6.76
N MET A 141 -4.02 -1.68 -6.29
CA MET A 141 -5.20 -2.17 -5.56
C MET A 141 -6.16 -2.94 -6.47
N GLU A 142 -6.37 -2.47 -7.70
CA GLU A 142 -7.20 -3.16 -8.70
C GLU A 142 -6.63 -4.54 -9.04
N GLU A 143 -5.31 -4.65 -9.27
CA GLU A 143 -4.63 -5.93 -9.48
C GLU A 143 -4.78 -6.89 -8.30
N ALA A 144 -4.81 -6.37 -7.07
CA ALA A 144 -5.01 -7.17 -5.86
C ALA A 144 -6.47 -7.64 -5.72
N VAL A 145 -7.45 -6.80 -6.09
CA VAL A 145 -8.87 -7.16 -6.13
C VAL A 145 -9.13 -8.23 -7.19
N GLN A 146 -8.57 -8.05 -8.40
CA GLN A 146 -8.69 -9.03 -9.47
C GLN A 146 -8.09 -10.38 -9.06
N LEU A 147 -6.88 -10.38 -8.46
CA LEU A 147 -6.29 -11.61 -7.95
C LEU A 147 -7.16 -12.27 -6.87
N ALA A 148 -7.74 -11.50 -5.95
CA ALA A 148 -8.63 -12.05 -4.94
C ALA A 148 -9.87 -12.70 -5.57
N ALA A 149 -10.48 -12.04 -6.57
CA ALA A 149 -11.60 -12.59 -7.32
C ALA A 149 -11.22 -13.89 -8.06
N ASP A 150 -10.03 -13.95 -8.67
CA ASP A 150 -9.54 -15.14 -9.38
C ASP A 150 -9.22 -16.31 -8.43
N MET A 151 -8.88 -16.02 -7.17
CA MET A 151 -8.49 -17.00 -6.17
C MET A 151 -9.65 -17.48 -5.29
N THR A 152 -10.84 -16.91 -5.42
CA THR A 152 -12.01 -17.22 -4.59
C THR A 152 -13.24 -17.57 -5.42
N ASP A 153 -14.23 -18.21 -4.82
CA ASP A 153 -15.50 -18.53 -5.49
C ASP A 153 -16.56 -17.50 -5.10
N ALA A 154 -17.17 -16.86 -6.10
CA ALA A 154 -18.21 -15.86 -5.85
C ALA A 154 -19.47 -16.43 -5.20
N GLU A 155 -19.69 -17.75 -5.25
CA GLU A 155 -20.82 -18.41 -4.59
C GLU A 155 -20.66 -18.48 -3.06
N ASP A 156 -19.43 -18.43 -2.55
CA ASP A 156 -19.14 -18.53 -1.11
C ASP A 156 -18.32 -17.36 -0.52
N THR A 157 -17.87 -16.44 -1.38
CA THR A 157 -17.02 -15.31 -0.99
C THR A 157 -17.68 -13.98 -1.35
N LEU A 158 -17.85 -13.11 -0.33
CA LEU A 158 -18.26 -11.72 -0.51
C LEU A 158 -17.03 -10.81 -0.58
N LEU A 159 -16.82 -10.19 -1.75
CA LEU A 159 -15.79 -9.17 -1.95
C LEU A 159 -16.43 -7.78 -1.90
N ILE A 160 -15.94 -6.93 -0.98
CA ILE A 160 -16.37 -5.53 -0.85
C ILE A 160 -15.18 -4.64 -1.11
N VAL A 161 -15.35 -3.70 -2.03
CA VAL A 161 -14.38 -2.64 -2.32
C VAL A 161 -15.02 -1.30 -1.97
N THR A 162 -14.34 -0.52 -1.14
CA THR A 162 -14.78 0.82 -0.74
C THR A 162 -13.56 1.68 -0.45
N SER A 163 -13.78 2.99 -0.34
CA SER A 163 -12.85 3.89 0.35
C SER A 163 -13.38 4.21 1.75
N ASP A 164 -12.48 4.60 2.63
CA ASP A 164 -12.78 5.17 3.94
C ASP A 164 -13.18 6.66 3.84
N HIS A 165 -12.54 7.40 2.92
CA HIS A 165 -12.92 8.76 2.53
C HIS A 165 -12.48 9.08 1.09
N THR A 166 -12.56 10.36 0.71
CA THR A 166 -12.13 10.88 -0.61
C THR A 166 -11.11 12.01 -0.43
N HIS A 167 -10.57 12.50 -1.55
CA HIS A 167 -9.67 13.66 -1.62
C HIS A 167 -10.16 14.66 -2.67
N SER A 168 -9.56 15.85 -2.70
CA SER A 168 -9.94 16.94 -3.60
C SER A 168 -9.48 16.76 -5.06
N MET A 169 -9.09 15.56 -5.48
CA MET A 169 -8.70 15.30 -6.86
C MET A 169 -9.89 15.55 -7.80
N SER A 170 -9.66 16.36 -8.83
CA SER A 170 -10.63 16.62 -9.91
C SER A 170 -10.02 16.31 -11.26
N ILE A 171 -10.81 15.73 -12.16
CA ILE A 171 -10.45 15.51 -13.55
C ILE A 171 -11.19 16.54 -14.39
N ASN A 172 -10.45 17.55 -14.87
CA ASN A 172 -11.02 18.65 -15.65
C ASN A 172 -10.88 18.40 -17.15
N GLY A 173 -11.76 19.03 -17.94
CA GLY A 173 -11.69 19.02 -19.40
C GLY A 173 -10.63 19.98 -19.97
N TYR A 174 -10.27 19.90 -21.25
CA TYR A 174 -10.85 19.10 -22.34
C TYR A 174 -9.77 18.22 -23.00
N PRO A 175 -9.51 16.99 -22.49
CA PRO A 175 -8.57 16.09 -23.14
C PRO A 175 -9.07 15.68 -24.53
N ASP A 176 -8.16 15.58 -25.50
CA ASP A 176 -8.48 15.01 -26.79
C ASP A 176 -8.90 13.55 -26.62
N ARG A 177 -9.85 13.09 -27.45
CA ARG A 177 -10.26 11.69 -27.46
C ARG A 177 -9.06 10.80 -27.79
N GLY A 178 -8.81 9.80 -26.94
CA GLY A 178 -7.68 8.86 -27.12
C GLY A 178 -6.37 9.30 -26.45
N SER A 179 -6.37 10.47 -25.79
CA SER A 179 -5.24 10.88 -24.94
C SER A 179 -5.04 9.90 -23.78
N SER A 180 -3.78 9.63 -23.43
CA SER A 180 -3.46 8.88 -22.22
C SER A 180 -4.06 9.57 -20.99
N PRO A 181 -4.60 8.86 -20.00
CA PRO A 181 -5.04 9.49 -18.74
C PRO A 181 -3.89 10.24 -18.02
N TYR A 182 -2.63 9.94 -18.36
CA TYR A 182 -1.46 10.67 -17.88
C TYR A 182 -1.12 11.93 -18.68
N SER A 183 -1.73 12.19 -19.84
CA SER A 183 -1.35 13.30 -20.74
C SER A 183 -1.56 14.69 -20.13
N HIS A 184 -2.49 14.82 -19.17
CA HIS A 184 -2.76 16.07 -18.45
C HIS A 184 -2.32 16.05 -16.99
N LEU A 185 -1.78 14.92 -16.51
CA LEU A 185 -1.16 14.82 -15.18
C LEU A 185 0.25 15.44 -15.13
N PHE A 186 0.72 15.95 -16.27
CA PHE A 186 1.83 16.87 -16.39
C PHE A 186 1.30 18.20 -16.91
N HIS A 187 1.43 19.25 -16.13
CA HIS A 187 2.46 20.29 -16.23
C HIS A 187 2.60 20.85 -14.80
N ASN A 188 3.70 21.54 -14.48
CA ASN A 188 3.73 22.47 -13.33
C ASN A 188 2.39 23.19 -13.25
N VAL A 189 1.92 23.55 -12.03
CA VAL A 189 0.84 24.53 -11.85
C VAL A 189 1.11 25.66 -12.83
N HIS A 190 0.46 25.62 -13.98
CA HIS A 190 0.31 26.79 -14.81
C HIS A 190 -0.79 27.46 -14.02
N GLU A 191 -0.39 28.38 -13.14
CA GLU A 191 -1.28 29.46 -12.76
C GLU A 191 -1.92 29.90 -14.07
N GLN A 192 -3.18 29.54 -14.27
CA GLN A 192 -3.94 30.05 -15.37
C GLN A 192 -4.13 31.52 -15.04
N HIS A 193 -3.15 32.35 -15.43
CA HIS A 193 -3.24 33.80 -15.42
C HIS A 193 -4.48 34.28 -16.22
N TYR A 194 -5.17 33.39 -16.93
CA TYR A 194 -6.51 33.58 -17.48
C TYR A 194 -7.54 34.08 -16.47
N VAL A 195 -7.50 33.70 -15.18
CA VAL A 195 -8.43 34.26 -14.20
C VAL A 195 -8.16 35.76 -13.99
N PHE A 196 -6.89 36.15 -13.87
CA PHE A 196 -6.51 37.56 -13.80
C PHE A 196 -6.87 38.33 -15.08
N HIS A 197 -6.64 37.75 -16.26
CA HIS A 197 -6.98 38.40 -17.52
C HIS A 197 -8.49 38.52 -17.75
N ALA A 198 -9.28 37.51 -17.37
CA ALA A 198 -10.74 37.56 -17.46
C ALA A 198 -11.32 38.59 -16.49
N ILE A 199 -10.82 38.65 -15.25
CA ILE A 199 -11.23 39.66 -14.25
C ILE A 199 -10.79 41.06 -14.69
N SER A 200 -9.56 41.23 -15.21
CA SER A 200 -9.05 42.52 -15.71
C SER A 200 -9.82 43.03 -16.94
N HIS A 201 -10.23 42.13 -17.84
CA HIS A 201 -11.06 42.48 -18.98
C HIS A 201 -12.49 42.86 -18.56
N ALA A 202 -13.10 42.10 -17.65
CA ALA A 202 -14.42 42.42 -17.09
C ALA A 202 -14.43 43.74 -16.31
N ALA A 203 -13.35 44.04 -15.58
CA ALA A 203 -13.21 45.29 -14.82
C ALA A 203 -13.02 46.54 -15.71
N LYS A 204 -12.61 46.37 -16.98
CA LYS A 204 -12.50 47.48 -17.95
C LYS A 204 -13.80 47.77 -18.71
N LEU A 205 -14.81 46.91 -18.58
CA LEU A 205 -16.12 47.05 -19.23
C LEU A 205 -17.19 47.64 -18.30
N GLY A 206 -16.78 48.11 -17.11
CA GLY A 206 -17.68 48.68 -16.11
C GLY A 206 -17.23 50.04 -15.59
N VAL A 207 -17.15 51.05 -16.47
CA VAL A 207 -17.57 52.46 -16.25
C VAL A 207 -17.93 53.07 -17.61
#